data_AF-A0A2K3LL03-F1
#
_entry.id   AF-A0A2K3LL03-F1
#
_cell.length_a   1.000
_cell.length_b   1.000
_cell.length_c   1.000
_cell.angle_alpha   90.00
_cell.angle_beta   90.00
_cell.angle_gamma   90.00
#
_symmetry.space_group_name_H-M   'P 1'
#
loop_
_entity.id
_entity.type
_entity.pdbx_description
1 polymer ?
#
loop_
_entity_poly.entity_id
_entity_poly.type
_entity_poly.pdbx_seq_one_letter_code
_entity_poly.pdbx_strand_id
1 'polypeptide(L)'
;MKMKQYLLECTPFAAMVIVECLDVGLTTLSKAAMSKKGMNHFIFVLYSNALATVILLPSSFLVNRTTRQPLSFSLLGKFFFLGLLGITIMQNCVFTGISYSSPTLGSAMSNLTPAITFVLAVIFRMEKLDVGSSISQIKIVGTVVSISGAFLVTFYKGAPIGSFQTRRSTLQPLVSLSAETGNWVIGGLFLVIATISLAAWNIAQAAILKGYPSQLTIVAFYCLFGTFQCAILSLIVVKDPSSWILSPDIELISIIYSAIFGSVVTFSVLTWCIDRKGPLFVTMFKPVGIAIAAFMSVVFLGETLHIG
;
A
#
# COMPACT_ATOMS: atom_id res chain seq x y z
N MET A 1 -12.87 32.84 5.51
CA MET A 1 -11.70 32.53 4.66
C MET A 1 -10.67 31.64 5.36
N LYS A 2 -10.19 31.99 6.57
CA LYS A 2 -9.22 31.19 7.36
C LYS A 2 -9.66 29.73 7.64
N MET A 3 -10.92 29.49 8.00
CA MET A 3 -11.43 28.13 8.27
C MET A 3 -11.39 27.22 7.03
N LYS A 4 -11.71 27.76 5.84
CA LYS A 4 -11.68 27.01 4.58
C LYS A 4 -10.24 26.64 4.18
N GLN A 5 -9.29 27.52 4.48
CA GLN A 5 -7.85 27.28 4.25
C GLN A 5 -7.29 26.24 5.22
N TYR A 6 -7.68 26.29 6.50
CA TYR A 6 -7.30 25.30 7.50
C TYR A 6 -7.86 23.91 7.18
N LEU A 7 -9.13 23.82 6.79
CA LEU A 7 -9.74 22.55 6.33
C LEU A 7 -9.01 21.98 5.11
N LEU A 8 -8.63 22.83 4.15
CA LEU A 8 -7.87 22.41 2.98
C LEU A 8 -6.46 21.89 3.34
N GLU A 9 -5.84 22.44 4.38
CA GLU A 9 -4.53 22.00 4.89
C GLU A 9 -4.61 20.67 5.66
N CYS A 10 -5.70 20.42 6.38
CA CYS A 10 -5.94 19.15 7.08
C CYS A 10 -6.42 18.02 6.17
N THR A 11 -6.99 18.33 5.01
CA THR A 11 -7.58 17.33 4.10
C THR A 11 -6.60 16.21 3.70
N PRO A 12 -5.33 16.50 3.32
CA PRO A 12 -4.35 15.45 3.01
C PRO A 12 -4.06 14.50 4.17
N PHE A 13 -4.06 15.00 5.42
CA PHE A 13 -3.80 14.17 6.59
C PHE A 13 -4.95 13.17 6.83
N ALA A 14 -6.20 13.66 6.81
CA ALA A 14 -7.37 12.80 6.96
C ALA A 14 -7.47 11.78 5.81
N ALA A 15 -7.22 12.21 4.57
CA ALA A 15 -7.22 11.34 3.41
C ALA A 15 -6.18 10.22 3.53
N MET A 16 -4.97 10.53 4.02
CA MET A 16 -3.93 9.52 4.24
C MET A 16 -4.31 8.51 5.32
N VAL A 17 -4.89 8.95 6.45
CA VAL A 17 -5.36 8.02 7.49
C VAL A 17 -6.46 7.09 6.95
N ILE A 18 -7.40 7.61 6.15
CA ILE A 18 -8.44 6.80 5.50
C ILE A 18 -7.80 5.78 4.55
N VAL A 19 -6.81 6.18 3.75
CA VAL A 19 -6.09 5.27 2.85
C VAL A 19 -5.42 4.12 3.63
N GLU A 20 -4.75 4.40 4.74
CA GLU A 20 -4.14 3.34 5.56
C GLU A 20 -5.20 2.42 6.19
N CYS A 21 -6.37 2.95 6.59
CA CYS A 21 -7.49 2.12 7.05
C CYS A 21 -8.00 1.19 5.94
N LEU A 22 -8.16 1.71 4.72
CA LEU A 22 -8.61 0.93 3.57
C LEU A 22 -7.59 -0.15 3.18
N ASP A 23 -6.29 0.16 3.27
CA ASP A 23 -5.18 -0.75 2.97
C ASP A 23 -5.09 -1.92 3.98
N VAL A 24 -5.23 -1.63 5.28
CA VAL A 24 -5.31 -2.66 6.34
C VAL A 24 -6.54 -3.56 6.14
N GLY A 25 -7.70 -2.96 5.84
CA GLY A 25 -8.92 -3.69 5.54
C GLY A 25 -8.76 -4.60 4.31
N LEU A 26 -8.14 -4.08 3.24
CA LEU A 26 -7.89 -4.80 2.00
C LEU A 26 -6.99 -6.00 2.21
N THR A 27 -5.85 -5.81 2.87
CA THR A 27 -4.86 -6.88 3.10
C THR A 27 -5.42 -7.99 3.98
N THR A 28 -6.23 -7.63 4.99
CA THR A 28 -6.94 -8.59 5.85
C THR A 28 -7.99 -9.39 5.07
N LEU A 29 -8.86 -8.71 4.32
CA LEU A 29 -9.90 -9.34 3.50
C LEU A 29 -9.30 -10.27 2.44
N SER A 30 -8.25 -9.80 1.76
CA SER A 30 -7.55 -10.56 0.72
C SER A 30 -6.88 -11.81 1.29
N LYS A 31 -6.22 -11.71 2.46
CA LYS A 31 -5.67 -12.89 3.14
C LYS A 31 -6.76 -13.88 3.51
N ALA A 32 -7.91 -13.42 4.01
CA ALA A 32 -9.03 -14.30 4.34
C ALA A 32 -9.56 -15.06 3.12
N ALA A 33 -9.66 -14.39 1.96
CA ALA A 33 -10.04 -15.02 0.69
C ALA A 33 -8.99 -16.04 0.22
N MET A 34 -7.70 -15.70 0.28
CA MET A 34 -6.60 -16.59 -0.11
C MET A 34 -6.53 -17.85 0.77
N SER A 35 -6.63 -17.70 2.09
CA SER A 35 -6.48 -18.82 3.03
C SER A 35 -7.70 -19.76 3.08
N LYS A 36 -8.92 -19.27 2.85
CA LYS A 36 -10.14 -20.10 2.96
C LYS A 36 -10.56 -20.77 1.65
N LYS A 37 -10.29 -20.15 0.50
CA LYS A 37 -10.75 -20.64 -0.81
C LYS A 37 -9.64 -20.90 -1.83
N GLY A 38 -8.38 -20.64 -1.47
CA GLY A 38 -7.25 -20.88 -2.36
C GLY A 38 -7.16 -19.89 -3.53
N MET A 39 -7.76 -18.71 -3.40
CA MET A 39 -7.72 -17.66 -4.42
C MET A 39 -6.27 -17.34 -4.82
N ASN A 40 -5.96 -17.46 -6.11
CA ASN A 40 -4.62 -17.18 -6.60
C ASN A 40 -4.33 -15.67 -6.56
N HIS A 41 -3.27 -15.28 -5.86
CA HIS A 41 -2.94 -13.87 -5.64
C HIS A 41 -2.55 -13.10 -6.92
N PHE A 42 -1.95 -13.75 -7.92
CA PHE A 42 -1.63 -13.11 -9.20
C PHE A 42 -2.91 -12.76 -9.98
N ILE A 43 -3.85 -13.72 -10.02
CA ILE A 43 -5.16 -13.54 -10.66
C ILE A 43 -5.97 -12.46 -9.95
N PHE A 44 -5.93 -12.45 -8.61
CA PHE A 44 -6.55 -11.40 -7.81
C PHE A 44 -6.02 -10.00 -8.16
N VAL A 45 -4.71 -9.81 -8.25
CA VAL A 45 -4.09 -8.52 -8.63
C VAL A 45 -4.47 -8.14 -10.05
N LEU A 46 -4.43 -9.09 -10.99
CA LEU A 46 -4.84 -8.87 -12.38
C LEU A 46 -6.28 -8.38 -12.48
N TYR A 47 -7.24 -9.11 -11.92
CA TYR A 47 -8.65 -8.76 -12.04
C TYR A 47 -9.01 -7.47 -11.31
N SER A 48 -8.42 -7.23 -10.14
CA SER A 48 -8.64 -5.98 -9.40
C SER A 48 -8.18 -4.76 -10.19
N ASN A 49 -6.99 -4.82 -10.81
CA ASN A 49 -6.46 -3.72 -11.62
C ASN A 49 -7.14 -3.62 -13.00
N ALA A 50 -7.59 -4.73 -13.58
CA ALA A 50 -8.40 -4.71 -14.79
C ALA A 50 -9.72 -3.96 -14.56
N LEU A 51 -10.43 -4.29 -13.47
CA LEU A 51 -11.65 -3.60 -13.09
C LEU A 51 -11.38 -2.12 -12.77
N ALA A 52 -10.31 -1.82 -12.03
CA ALA A 52 -9.91 -0.44 -11.77
C ALA A 52 -9.61 0.34 -13.05
N THR A 53 -8.96 -0.28 -14.03
CA THR A 53 -8.67 0.31 -15.35
C THR A 53 -9.96 0.62 -16.11
N VAL A 54 -10.94 -0.28 -16.10
CA VAL A 54 -12.26 -0.05 -16.72
C VAL A 54 -12.98 1.15 -16.09
N ILE A 55 -12.77 1.42 -14.80
CA ILE A 55 -13.35 2.57 -14.09
C ILE A 55 -12.55 3.86 -14.37
N LEU A 56 -11.23 3.80 -14.22
CA LEU A 56 -10.32 4.96 -14.27
C LEU A 56 -10.11 5.48 -15.69
N LEU A 57 -10.02 4.58 -16.67
CA LEU A 57 -9.71 4.98 -18.03
C LEU A 57 -10.80 5.89 -18.59
N PRO A 58 -12.09 5.50 -18.66
CA PRO A 58 -13.15 6.37 -19.16
C PRO A 58 -13.30 7.65 -18.35
N SER A 59 -13.26 7.57 -17.01
CA SER A 59 -13.37 8.75 -16.13
C SER A 59 -12.23 9.76 -16.39
N SER A 60 -11.01 9.30 -16.66
CA SER A 60 -9.89 10.18 -17.01
C SER A 60 -10.12 10.96 -18.31
N PHE A 61 -10.79 10.36 -19.31
CA PHE A 61 -11.13 11.04 -20.56
C PHE A 61 -12.32 11.99 -20.41
N LEU A 62 -13.27 11.69 -19.53
CA LEU A 62 -14.45 12.52 -19.28
C LEU A 62 -14.12 13.76 -18.45
N VAL A 63 -13.38 13.60 -17.35
CA VAL A 63 -13.11 14.69 -16.39
C VAL A 63 -12.13 15.72 -16.96
N ASN A 64 -11.09 15.27 -17.66
CA ASN A 64 -10.02 16.15 -18.16
C ASN A 64 -10.12 16.44 -19.66
N ARG A 65 -11.31 16.28 -20.27
CA ARG A 65 -11.50 16.40 -21.73
C ARG A 65 -10.98 17.72 -22.31
N THR A 66 -11.09 18.82 -21.56
CA THR A 66 -10.74 20.18 -22.00
C THR A 66 -9.35 20.65 -21.54
N THR A 67 -8.76 20.01 -20.54
CA THR A 67 -7.48 20.41 -19.91
C THR A 67 -6.35 19.41 -20.18
N ARG A 68 -6.59 18.42 -21.05
CA ARG A 68 -5.67 17.32 -21.30
C ARG A 68 -4.40 17.78 -21.99
N GLN A 69 -3.28 17.63 -21.31
CA GLN A 69 -1.97 17.76 -21.94
C GLN A 69 -1.70 16.58 -22.89
N PRO A 70 -1.09 16.82 -24.06
CA PRO A 70 -0.81 15.79 -25.05
C PRO A 70 0.08 14.69 -24.46
N LEU A 71 -0.24 13.45 -24.81
CA LEU A 71 0.54 12.29 -24.39
C LEU A 71 1.71 12.08 -25.36
N SER A 72 2.94 12.25 -24.86
CA SER A 72 4.15 11.90 -25.62
C SER A 72 4.54 10.45 -25.38
N PHE A 73 5.25 9.85 -26.33
CA PHE A 73 5.74 8.47 -26.18
C PHE A 73 6.67 8.31 -24.96
N SER A 74 7.49 9.32 -24.67
CA SER A 74 8.33 9.36 -23.46
C SER A 74 7.50 9.29 -22.18
N LEU A 75 6.35 9.98 -22.14
CA LEU A 75 5.46 9.97 -20.99
C LEU A 75 4.73 8.62 -20.83
N LEU A 76 4.32 8.00 -21.94
CA LEU A 76 3.80 6.62 -21.91
C LEU A 76 4.83 5.64 -21.34
N GLY A 77 6.09 5.77 -21.74
CA GLY A 77 7.19 4.98 -21.17
C GLY A 77 7.29 5.16 -19.65
N LYS A 78 7.22 6.41 -19.16
CA LYS A 78 7.20 6.69 -17.71
C LYS A 78 6.00 6.05 -17.00
N PHE A 79 4.80 6.10 -17.58
CA PHE A 79 3.61 5.45 -17.02
C PHE A 79 3.74 3.92 -17.02
N PHE A 80 4.36 3.34 -18.05
CA PHE A 80 4.65 1.92 -18.11
C PHE A 80 5.59 1.48 -16.97
N PHE A 81 6.67 2.22 -16.72
CA PHE A 81 7.57 1.98 -15.58
C PHE A 81 6.87 2.18 -14.24
N LEU A 82 5.95 3.15 -14.15
CA LEU A 82 5.18 3.39 -12.95
C LEU A 82 4.23 2.22 -12.64
N GLY A 83 3.60 1.65 -13.67
CA GLY A 83 2.80 0.42 -13.55
C GLY A 83 3.64 -0.79 -13.16
N LEU A 84 4.87 -0.87 -13.68
CA LEU A 84 5.81 -1.95 -13.36
C LEU A 84 6.21 -1.92 -11.87
N LEU A 85 6.60 -0.75 -11.37
CA LEU A 85 7.02 -0.60 -9.97
C LEU A 85 5.83 -0.73 -9.01
N GLY A 86 4.74 0.00 -9.27
CA GLY A 86 3.63 0.16 -8.33
C GLY A 86 2.61 -0.97 -8.34
N ILE A 87 2.40 -1.62 -9.48
CA ILE A 87 1.39 -2.69 -9.60
C ILE A 87 2.09 -4.03 -9.76
N THR A 88 2.87 -4.19 -10.82
CA THR A 88 3.42 -5.51 -11.18
C THR A 88 4.40 -6.03 -10.13
N ILE A 89 5.38 -5.23 -9.70
CA ILE A 89 6.34 -5.63 -8.68
C ILE A 89 5.72 -5.46 -7.29
N MET A 90 5.38 -4.23 -6.90
CA MET A 90 4.94 -3.94 -5.54
C MET A 90 3.69 -4.74 -5.15
N GLN A 91 2.57 -4.60 -5.87
CA GLN A 91 1.30 -5.18 -5.45
C GLN A 91 1.34 -6.72 -5.45
N ASN A 92 1.91 -7.36 -6.48
CA ASN A 92 2.09 -8.82 -6.46
C ASN A 92 2.99 -9.25 -5.31
N CYS A 93 4.13 -8.59 -5.09
CA CYS A 93 5.01 -8.95 -3.97
C CYS A 93 4.35 -8.75 -2.60
N VAL A 94 3.50 -7.73 -2.42
CA VAL A 94 2.70 -7.56 -1.19
C VAL A 94 1.80 -8.77 -0.98
N PHE A 95 1.01 -9.15 -1.97
CA PHE A 95 0.05 -10.25 -1.81
C PHE A 95 0.70 -11.63 -1.75
N THR A 96 1.77 -11.86 -2.52
CA THR A 96 2.61 -13.07 -2.37
C THR A 96 3.22 -13.12 -0.97
N GLY A 97 3.79 -12.00 -0.51
CA GLY A 97 4.38 -11.87 0.82
C GLY A 97 3.39 -12.18 1.93
N ILE A 98 2.20 -11.57 1.89
CA ILE A 98 1.11 -11.80 2.84
C ILE A 98 0.56 -13.23 2.74
N SER A 99 0.48 -13.81 1.53
CA SER A 99 0.05 -15.19 1.32
C SER A 99 0.95 -16.16 2.07
N TYR A 100 2.29 -15.98 2.00
CA TYR A 100 3.27 -16.81 2.72
C TYR A 100 3.50 -16.41 4.19
N SER A 101 2.91 -15.31 4.64
CA SER A 101 3.07 -14.81 6.00
C SER A 101 1.74 -14.30 6.56
N SER A 102 1.67 -13.03 6.99
CA SER A 102 0.49 -12.40 7.58
C SER A 102 0.34 -10.94 7.13
N PRO A 103 -0.89 -10.39 7.16
CA PRO A 103 -1.12 -8.96 6.95
C PRO A 103 -0.32 -8.08 7.94
N THR A 104 -0.22 -8.51 9.20
CA THR A 104 0.53 -7.79 10.24
C THR A 104 2.02 -7.68 9.90
N LEU A 105 2.64 -8.75 9.38
CA LEU A 105 4.02 -8.68 8.90
C LEU A 105 4.16 -7.72 7.72
N GLY A 106 3.18 -7.70 6.81
CA GLY A 106 3.11 -6.72 5.73
C GLY A 106 3.10 -5.28 6.23
N SER A 107 2.22 -4.95 7.18
CA SER A 107 2.16 -3.63 7.81
C SER A 107 3.47 -3.27 8.51
N ALA A 108 4.07 -4.22 9.25
CA ALA A 108 5.36 -4.01 9.90
C ALA A 108 6.49 -3.71 8.90
N MET A 109 6.58 -4.45 7.79
CA MET A 109 7.60 -4.22 6.75
C MET A 109 7.38 -2.91 6.00
N SER A 110 6.14 -2.41 5.91
CA SER A 110 5.84 -1.11 5.31
C SER A 110 6.37 0.08 6.14
N ASN A 111 6.71 -0.12 7.41
CA ASN A 111 7.32 0.90 8.26
C ASN A 111 8.72 1.32 7.77
N LEU A 112 9.35 0.49 6.94
CA LEU A 112 10.61 0.80 6.25
C LEU A 112 10.42 1.77 5.08
N THR A 113 9.21 1.91 4.54
CA THR A 113 8.94 2.74 3.36
C THR A 113 9.38 4.20 3.55
N PRO A 114 9.04 4.93 4.64
CA PRO A 114 9.51 6.30 4.82
C PRO A 114 11.04 6.41 4.82
N ALA A 115 11.76 5.47 5.46
CA ALA A 115 13.22 5.44 5.49
C ALA A 115 13.82 5.33 4.08
N ILE A 116 13.36 4.32 3.32
CA ILE A 116 13.86 4.04 1.98
C ILE A 116 13.49 5.20 1.04
N THR A 117 12.28 5.74 1.17
CA THR A 117 11.83 6.89 0.37
C THR A 117 12.68 8.12 0.64
N PHE A 118 13.05 8.37 1.89
CA PHE A 118 13.96 9.47 2.24
C PHE A 118 15.33 9.31 1.58
N VAL A 119 15.94 8.12 1.68
CA VAL A 119 17.22 7.83 1.02
C VAL A 119 17.12 8.04 -0.48
N LEU A 120 16.08 7.52 -1.13
CA LEU A 120 15.87 7.72 -2.56
C LEU A 120 15.63 9.20 -2.91
N ALA A 121 14.85 9.93 -2.13
CA ALA A 121 14.60 11.37 -2.34
C ALA A 121 15.90 12.18 -2.30
N VAL A 122 16.84 11.82 -1.43
CA VAL A 122 18.17 12.43 -1.35
C VAL A 122 19.01 12.08 -2.58
N ILE A 123 19.08 10.79 -2.94
CA ILE A 123 19.85 10.31 -4.11
C ILE A 123 19.39 11.00 -5.39
N PHE A 124 18.07 11.11 -5.59
CA PHE A 124 17.47 11.77 -6.77
C PHE A 124 17.38 13.30 -6.63
N ARG A 125 18.00 13.90 -5.60
CA ARG A 125 18.03 15.36 -5.35
C ARG A 125 16.64 16.01 -5.29
N MET A 126 15.64 15.24 -4.85
CA MET A 126 14.29 15.73 -4.60
C MET A 126 14.18 16.40 -3.23
N GLU A 127 15.05 16.02 -2.29
CA GLU A 127 15.27 16.71 -1.02
C GLU A 127 16.72 17.22 -0.96
N LYS A 128 16.91 18.47 -0.53
CA LYS A 128 18.23 19.04 -0.29
C LYS A 128 18.59 18.81 1.17
N LEU A 129 19.52 17.89 1.41
CA LEU A 129 20.13 17.70 2.71
C LEU A 129 21.19 18.78 2.93
N ASP A 130 20.77 19.91 3.49
CA ASP A 130 21.71 20.80 4.16
C ASP A 130 21.86 20.33 5.61
N VAL A 131 22.92 19.57 5.88
CA VAL A 131 23.21 18.97 7.20
C VAL A 131 23.48 20.05 8.25
N GLY A 132 23.79 21.29 7.85
CA GLY A 132 23.93 22.44 8.76
C GLY A 132 22.59 23.07 9.17
N SER A 133 21.50 22.78 8.45
CA SER A 133 20.18 23.37 8.74
C SER A 133 19.45 22.62 9.84
N SER A 134 18.99 23.35 10.87
CA SER A 134 18.19 22.80 11.97
C SER A 134 16.91 22.10 11.48
N ILE A 135 16.32 22.55 10.37
CA ILE A 135 15.11 21.93 9.78
C ILE A 135 15.44 20.56 9.19
N SER A 136 16.56 20.44 8.47
CA SER A 136 17.02 19.15 7.93
C SER A 136 17.34 18.16 9.04
N GLN A 137 17.99 18.63 10.11
CA GLN A 137 18.30 17.81 11.29
C GLN A 137 17.02 17.29 11.96
N ILE A 138 16.01 18.15 12.16
CA ILE A 138 14.71 17.74 12.72
C ILE A 138 14.02 16.71 11.82
N LYS A 139 14.06 16.88 10.49
CA LYS A 139 13.50 15.90 9.55
C LYS A 139 14.20 14.53 9.66
N ILE A 140 15.53 14.51 9.74
CA ILE A 140 16.31 13.27 9.88
C ILE A 140 15.99 12.61 11.22
N VAL A 141 16.09 13.35 12.34
CA VAL A 141 15.84 12.82 13.68
C VAL A 141 14.40 12.32 13.81
N GLY A 142 13.41 13.09 13.34
CA GLY A 142 12.01 12.67 13.35
C GLY A 142 11.77 11.40 12.54
N THR A 143 12.46 11.25 11.40
CA THR A 143 12.40 10.03 10.58
C THR A 143 13.02 8.84 11.32
N VAL A 144 14.22 9.01 11.90
CA VAL A 144 14.91 7.96 12.67
C VAL A 144 14.10 7.53 13.90
N VAL A 145 13.56 8.49 14.65
CA VAL A 145 12.69 8.23 15.81
C VAL A 145 11.40 7.52 15.38
N SER A 146 10.75 7.94 14.29
CA SER A 146 9.55 7.27 13.78
C SER A 146 9.82 5.84 13.33
N ILE A 147 10.92 5.59 12.62
CA ILE A 147 11.34 4.25 12.18
C ILE A 147 11.65 3.38 13.41
N SER A 148 12.42 3.93 14.36
CA SER A 148 12.82 3.22 15.57
C SER A 148 11.62 2.87 16.45
N GLY A 149 10.66 3.80 16.60
CA GLY A 149 9.40 3.57 17.31
C GLY A 149 8.55 2.49 16.64
N ALA A 150 8.45 2.50 15.32
CA ALA A 150 7.72 1.48 14.57
C ALA A 150 8.37 0.09 14.68
N PHE A 151 9.70 0.01 14.70
CA PHE A 151 10.43 -1.23 14.96
C PHE A 151 10.27 -1.71 16.40
N LEU A 152 10.28 -0.81 17.37
CA LEU A 152 10.00 -1.12 18.78
C LEU A 152 8.61 -1.73 18.93
N VAL A 153 7.57 -1.12 18.37
CA VAL A 153 6.19 -1.66 18.35
C VAL A 153 6.12 -3.03 17.66
N THR A 154 6.93 -3.26 16.64
CA THR A 154 6.90 -4.53 15.90
C THR A 154 7.61 -5.67 16.64
N PHE A 155 8.75 -5.39 17.28
CA PHE A 155 9.62 -6.42 17.86
C PHE A 155 9.54 -6.53 19.37
N TYR A 156 9.11 -5.49 20.07
CA TYR A 156 8.93 -5.54 21.50
C TYR A 156 7.67 -6.35 21.82
N LYS A 157 7.80 -7.33 22.71
CA LYS A 157 6.67 -8.09 23.25
C LYS A 157 6.68 -7.91 24.76
N GLY A 158 5.91 -6.95 25.22
CA GLY A 158 5.70 -6.63 26.63
C GLY A 158 4.40 -7.20 27.16
N ALA A 159 4.12 -6.89 28.43
CA ALA A 159 2.95 -7.40 29.15
C ALA A 159 1.63 -6.98 28.47
N PRO A 160 0.53 -7.75 28.64
CA PRO A 160 -0.77 -7.38 28.10
C PRO A 160 -1.25 -6.03 28.67
N ILE A 161 -1.72 -5.14 27.80
CA ILE A 161 -2.34 -3.86 28.16
C ILE A 161 -3.84 -4.08 28.34
N GLY A 162 -4.30 -4.10 29.59
CA GLY A 162 -5.71 -4.13 29.94
C GLY A 162 -6.33 -5.53 29.98
N SER A 163 -6.90 -5.90 31.12
CA SER A 163 -7.67 -7.13 31.27
C SER A 163 -9.08 -6.97 30.71
N PHE A 164 -9.23 -6.96 29.38
CA PHE A 164 -10.53 -7.20 28.76
C PHE A 164 -10.87 -8.68 28.87
N GLN A 165 -11.35 -9.06 30.04
CA GLN A 165 -11.67 -10.44 30.40
C GLN A 165 -13.00 -10.86 29.74
N THR A 166 -13.00 -11.13 28.44
CA THR A 166 -14.11 -11.85 27.82
C THR A 166 -13.90 -13.33 28.09
N ARG A 167 -14.61 -13.85 29.09
CA ARG A 167 -14.58 -15.24 29.53
C ARG A 167 -15.10 -16.17 28.40
N ARG A 168 -14.21 -16.58 27.49
CA ARG A 168 -14.35 -17.79 26.68
C ARG A 168 -13.08 -18.61 26.82
N SER A 169 -13.08 -19.41 27.87
CA SER A 169 -12.15 -20.51 28.08
C SER A 169 -12.40 -21.60 27.03
N THR A 170 -11.63 -21.55 25.96
CA THR A 170 -11.15 -22.74 25.26
C THR A 170 -9.69 -22.47 24.97
N LEU A 171 -8.81 -23.34 25.48
CA LEU A 171 -7.39 -23.37 25.16
C LEU A 171 -7.18 -23.16 23.66
N GLN A 172 -6.85 -21.94 23.25
CA GLN A 172 -6.24 -21.67 21.95
C GLN A 172 -4.75 -21.47 22.22
N PRO A 173 -3.90 -22.42 21.79
CA PRO A 173 -2.47 -22.23 21.91
C PRO A 173 -2.07 -21.13 20.93
N LEU A 174 -1.36 -20.12 21.45
CA LEU A 174 -0.59 -19.12 20.70
C LEU A 174 -1.36 -18.32 19.64
N VAL A 175 -1.37 -16.99 19.78
CA VAL A 175 -1.27 -16.12 18.60
C VAL A 175 -0.12 -16.67 17.76
N SER A 176 -0.49 -17.31 16.66
CA SER A 176 0.35 -18.19 15.87
C SER A 176 1.35 -17.38 15.04
N LEU A 177 2.34 -16.83 15.72
CA LEU A 177 3.64 -16.49 15.14
C LEU A 177 4.49 -17.77 14.84
N SER A 178 3.91 -18.96 15.04
CA SER A 178 4.61 -20.24 15.02
C SER A 178 3.90 -21.36 14.24
N ALA A 179 2.98 -21.04 13.33
CA ALA A 179 2.29 -22.06 12.51
C ALA A 179 2.38 -21.76 11.01
N GLU A 180 3.61 -21.84 10.49
CA GLU A 180 4.01 -22.49 9.22
C GLU A 180 5.50 -22.18 9.00
N THR A 181 6.35 -22.97 9.63
CA THR A 181 7.82 -22.83 9.69
C THR A 181 8.55 -23.08 8.37
N GLY A 182 7.86 -23.06 7.23
CA GLY A 182 8.45 -23.27 5.90
C GLY A 182 8.79 -21.98 5.13
N ASN A 183 7.89 -20.99 5.09
CA ASN A 183 7.94 -19.94 4.06
C ASN A 183 7.82 -18.49 4.56
N TRP A 184 7.77 -18.24 5.88
CA TRP A 184 7.63 -16.86 6.39
C TRP A 184 8.82 -15.95 6.02
N VAL A 185 10.03 -16.51 5.90
CA VAL A 185 11.22 -15.80 5.43
C VAL A 185 11.06 -15.38 3.97
N ILE A 186 10.53 -16.27 3.12
CA ILE A 186 10.22 -15.97 1.72
C ILE A 186 9.16 -14.87 1.66
N GLY A 187 8.13 -14.96 2.51
CA GLY A 187 7.12 -13.90 2.66
C GLY A 187 7.74 -12.55 3.01
N GLY A 188 8.64 -12.52 4.00
CA GLY A 188 9.40 -11.32 4.38
C GLY A 188 10.26 -10.75 3.25
N LEU A 189 10.94 -11.60 2.46
CA LEU A 189 11.74 -11.16 1.32
C LEU A 189 10.87 -10.48 0.24
N PHE A 190 9.72 -11.06 -0.10
CA PHE A 190 8.76 -10.42 -1.01
C PHE A 190 8.26 -9.09 -0.47
N LEU A 191 7.99 -8.98 0.84
CA LEU A 191 7.58 -7.73 1.47
C LEU A 191 8.69 -6.67 1.43
N VAL A 192 9.97 -7.03 1.60
CA VAL A 192 11.09 -6.10 1.44
C VAL A 192 11.18 -5.57 0.01
N ILE A 193 11.04 -6.46 -0.99
CA ILE A 193 11.01 -6.06 -2.41
C ILE A 193 9.84 -5.11 -2.66
N ALA A 194 8.66 -5.42 -2.11
CA ALA A 194 7.50 -4.55 -2.21
C ALA A 194 7.75 -3.17 -1.60
N THR A 195 8.35 -3.08 -0.41
CA THR A 195 8.66 -1.82 0.26
C THR A 195 9.64 -0.97 -0.56
N ILE A 196 10.70 -1.58 -1.12
CA ILE A 196 11.64 -0.88 -2.00
C ILE A 196 10.94 -0.38 -3.27
N SER A 197 10.12 -1.23 -3.89
CA SER A 197 9.38 -0.89 -5.11
C SER A 197 8.35 0.23 -4.86
N LEU A 198 7.66 0.21 -3.72
CA LEU A 198 6.73 1.26 -3.28
C LEU A 198 7.46 2.60 -3.10
N ALA A 199 8.63 2.59 -2.45
CA ALA A 199 9.43 3.81 -2.28
C ALA A 199 9.89 4.37 -3.63
N ALA A 200 10.39 3.51 -4.53
CA ALA A 200 10.80 3.90 -5.88
C ALA A 200 9.62 4.43 -6.71
N TRP A 201 8.45 3.79 -6.61
CA TRP A 201 7.22 4.22 -7.27
C TRP A 201 6.78 5.61 -6.80
N ASN A 202 6.78 5.88 -5.48
CA ASN A 202 6.43 7.20 -4.93
C ASN A 202 7.36 8.31 -5.46
N ILE A 203 8.67 8.04 -5.51
CA ILE A 203 9.68 8.97 -6.05
C ILE A 203 9.47 9.21 -7.55
N ALA A 204 9.28 8.15 -8.33
CA ALA A 204 9.03 8.24 -9.76
C ALA A 204 7.72 9.00 -10.06
N GLN A 205 6.65 8.73 -9.30
CA GLN A 205 5.37 9.42 -9.41
C GLN A 205 5.52 10.92 -9.15
N ALA A 206 6.25 11.30 -8.08
CA ALA A 206 6.52 12.70 -7.77
C ALA A 206 7.32 13.41 -8.88
N ALA A 207 8.27 12.73 -9.51
CA ALA A 207 9.02 13.28 -10.64
C ALA A 207 8.16 13.49 -11.88
N ILE A 208 7.20 12.60 -12.15
CA ILE A 208 6.25 12.72 -13.26
C ILE A 208 5.27 13.87 -13.02
N LEU A 209 4.72 13.99 -11.80
CA LEU A 209 3.75 15.01 -11.44
C LEU A 209 4.28 16.44 -11.61
N LYS A 210 5.59 16.66 -11.41
CA LYS A 210 6.23 17.96 -11.69
C LYS A 210 6.10 18.40 -13.16
N GLY A 211 6.05 17.45 -14.10
CA GLY A 211 5.99 17.72 -15.54
C GLY A 211 4.63 17.45 -16.18
N TYR A 212 3.70 16.80 -15.46
CA TYR A 212 2.38 16.44 -15.98
C TYR A 212 1.33 16.49 -14.86
N PRO A 213 0.50 17.54 -14.79
CA PRO A 213 -0.37 17.78 -13.64
C PRO A 213 -1.67 16.96 -13.64
N SER A 214 -1.94 16.17 -14.68
CA SER A 214 -3.19 15.39 -14.78
C SER A 214 -3.12 14.09 -13.98
N GLN A 215 -3.39 14.19 -12.68
CA GLN A 215 -3.33 13.08 -11.70
C GLN A 215 -4.15 11.86 -12.14
N LEU A 216 -5.43 12.06 -12.49
CA LEU A 216 -6.32 10.96 -12.87
C LEU A 216 -5.87 10.26 -14.16
N THR A 217 -5.27 10.99 -15.11
CA THR A 217 -4.68 10.41 -16.32
C THR A 217 -3.46 9.56 -15.98
N ILE A 218 -2.57 10.05 -15.10
CA ILE A 218 -1.40 9.26 -14.65
C ILE A 218 -1.89 7.93 -14.07
N VAL A 219 -2.83 7.98 -13.13
CA VAL A 219 -3.41 6.80 -12.46
C VAL A 219 -4.03 5.83 -13.46
N ALA A 220 -4.88 6.32 -14.36
CA ALA A 220 -5.51 5.48 -15.38
C ALA A 220 -4.50 4.76 -16.27
N PHE A 221 -3.47 5.47 -16.75
CA PHE A 221 -2.49 4.88 -17.68
C PHE A 221 -1.55 3.88 -17.00
N TYR A 222 -1.05 4.17 -15.79
CA TYR A 222 -0.23 3.16 -15.12
C TYR A 222 -1.06 1.98 -14.61
N CYS A 223 -2.34 2.15 -14.26
CA CYS A 223 -3.25 1.03 -13.99
C CYS A 223 -3.45 0.16 -15.23
N LEU A 224 -3.63 0.77 -16.41
CA LEU A 224 -3.72 0.06 -17.67
C LEU A 224 -2.45 -0.74 -17.97
N PHE A 225 -1.28 -0.11 -17.90
CA PHE A 225 -0.01 -0.80 -18.15
C PHE A 225 0.29 -1.87 -17.09
N GLY A 226 0.02 -1.60 -15.82
CA GLY A 226 0.16 -2.56 -14.74
C GLY A 226 -0.76 -3.77 -14.92
N THR A 227 -2.00 -3.56 -15.39
CA THR A 227 -2.93 -4.65 -15.74
C THR A 227 -2.36 -5.51 -16.86
N PHE A 228 -1.85 -4.89 -17.93
CA PHE A 228 -1.25 -5.62 -19.05
C PHE A 228 -0.03 -6.44 -18.62
N GLN A 229 0.86 -5.84 -17.82
CA GLN A 229 2.04 -6.51 -17.27
C GLN A 229 1.65 -7.65 -16.32
N CYS A 230 0.65 -7.45 -15.45
CA CYS A 230 0.11 -8.48 -14.57
C CYS A 230 -0.56 -9.61 -15.36
N ALA A 231 -1.18 -9.32 -16.50
CA ALA A 231 -1.76 -10.34 -17.37
C ALA A 231 -0.67 -11.25 -17.93
N ILE A 232 0.42 -10.66 -18.45
CA ILE A 232 1.59 -11.41 -18.92
C ILE A 232 2.18 -12.25 -17.77
N LEU A 233 2.42 -11.64 -16.61
CA LEU A 233 2.96 -12.33 -15.44
C LEU A 233 2.08 -13.51 -15.02
N SER A 234 0.76 -13.28 -14.93
CA SER A 234 -0.21 -14.31 -14.53
C SER A 234 -0.28 -15.45 -15.53
N LEU A 235 -0.24 -15.16 -16.84
CA LEU A 235 -0.21 -16.19 -17.88
C LEU A 235 1.05 -17.07 -17.82
N ILE A 236 2.19 -16.50 -17.42
CA ILE A 236 3.45 -17.24 -17.28
C ILE A 236 3.47 -18.08 -16.01
N VAL A 237 2.99 -17.52 -14.90
CA VAL A 237 3.11 -18.14 -13.56
C VAL A 237 1.94 -19.09 -13.27
N VAL A 238 0.72 -18.72 -13.63
CA VAL A 238 -0.51 -19.46 -13.31
C VAL A 238 -0.90 -20.37 -14.47
N LYS A 239 -0.38 -21.61 -14.42
CA LYS A 239 -0.61 -22.62 -15.47
C LYS A 239 -1.96 -23.33 -15.35
N ASP A 240 -2.53 -23.39 -14.14
CA ASP A 240 -3.77 -24.12 -13.89
C ASP A 240 -5.00 -23.31 -14.33
N PRO A 241 -5.78 -23.79 -15.32
CA PRO A 241 -6.93 -23.04 -15.85
C PRO A 241 -8.03 -22.83 -14.80
N SER A 242 -8.16 -23.72 -13.82
CA SER A 242 -9.13 -23.60 -12.73
C SER A 242 -8.90 -22.36 -11.87
N SER A 243 -7.66 -21.88 -11.75
CA SER A 243 -7.32 -20.66 -10.99
C SER A 243 -7.86 -19.37 -11.63
N TRP A 244 -8.26 -19.43 -12.91
CA TRP A 244 -8.86 -18.31 -13.65
C TRP A 244 -10.38 -18.25 -13.50
N ILE A 245 -10.99 -19.29 -12.92
CA ILE A 245 -12.44 -19.34 -12.69
C ILE A 245 -12.72 -18.66 -11.35
N LEU A 246 -13.47 -17.56 -11.41
CA LEU A 246 -13.86 -16.78 -10.24
C LEU A 246 -15.09 -17.37 -9.56
N SER A 247 -15.01 -17.62 -8.26
CA SER A 247 -16.19 -17.95 -7.47
C SER A 247 -16.98 -16.68 -7.12
N PRO A 248 -18.31 -16.65 -7.27
CA PRO A 248 -19.15 -15.47 -7.02
C PRO A 248 -19.36 -15.16 -5.52
N ASP A 249 -18.32 -15.35 -4.70
CA ASP A 249 -18.40 -15.29 -3.24
C ASP A 249 -17.43 -14.24 -2.67
N ILE A 250 -16.73 -14.57 -1.58
CA ILE A 250 -15.72 -13.72 -0.95
C ILE A 250 -14.58 -13.30 -1.91
N GLU A 251 -14.28 -14.12 -2.92
CA GLU A 251 -13.28 -13.81 -3.96
C GLU A 251 -13.70 -12.58 -4.78
N LEU A 252 -14.92 -12.60 -5.31
CA LEU A 252 -15.47 -11.49 -6.08
C LEU A 252 -15.61 -10.22 -5.23
N ILE A 253 -16.08 -10.36 -3.98
CA ILE A 253 -16.17 -9.23 -3.04
C ILE A 253 -14.79 -8.62 -2.80
N SER A 254 -13.77 -9.45 -2.60
CA SER A 254 -12.39 -8.99 -2.39
C SER A 254 -11.85 -8.27 -3.61
N ILE A 255 -12.11 -8.77 -4.83
CA ILE A 255 -11.69 -8.14 -6.08
C ILE A 255 -12.36 -6.79 -6.29
N ILE A 256 -13.68 -6.70 -6.05
CA ILE A 256 -14.41 -5.44 -6.18
C ILE A 256 -13.91 -4.43 -5.14
N TYR A 257 -13.74 -4.85 -3.88
CA TYR A 257 -13.20 -4.00 -2.83
C TYR A 257 -11.78 -3.53 -3.18
N SER A 258 -10.92 -4.43 -3.66
CA SER A 258 -9.56 -4.08 -4.09
C SER A 258 -9.54 -3.13 -5.28
N ALA A 259 -10.39 -3.35 -6.28
CA ALA A 259 -10.46 -2.48 -7.44
C ALA A 259 -10.89 -1.07 -7.05
N ILE A 260 -11.95 -0.93 -6.24
CA ILE A 260 -12.50 0.38 -5.86
C ILE A 260 -11.59 1.06 -4.83
N PHE A 261 -11.34 0.42 -3.69
CA PHE A 261 -10.65 1.07 -2.58
C PHE A 261 -9.13 0.96 -2.69
N GLY A 262 -8.62 -0.20 -3.09
CA GLY A 262 -7.18 -0.44 -3.22
C GLY A 262 -6.54 0.22 -4.45
N SER A 263 -7.22 0.19 -5.59
CA SER A 263 -6.72 0.80 -6.82
C SER A 263 -7.34 2.18 -7.03
N VAL A 264 -8.62 2.30 -7.37
CA VAL A 264 -9.23 3.59 -7.80
C VAL A 264 -9.06 4.70 -6.75
N VAL A 265 -9.52 4.49 -5.52
CA VAL A 265 -9.48 5.50 -4.45
C VAL A 265 -8.06 5.71 -3.96
N THR A 266 -7.40 4.65 -3.50
CA THR A 266 -6.07 4.77 -2.88
C THR A 266 -5.05 5.34 -3.86
N PHE A 267 -4.95 4.85 -5.09
CA PHE A 267 -3.99 5.40 -6.04
C PHE A 267 -4.28 6.85 -6.42
N SER A 268 -5.56 7.22 -6.60
CA SER A 268 -5.92 8.62 -6.87
C SER A 268 -5.58 9.55 -5.70
N VAL A 269 -5.88 9.13 -4.47
CA VAL A 269 -5.58 9.91 -3.25
C VAL A 269 -4.07 10.00 -3.04
N LEU A 270 -3.32 8.91 -3.21
CA LEU A 270 -1.86 8.92 -3.11
C LEU A 270 -1.25 9.86 -4.14
N THR A 271 -1.64 9.76 -5.42
CA THR A 271 -1.17 10.68 -6.47
C THR A 271 -1.50 12.14 -6.12
N TRP A 272 -2.70 12.42 -5.64
CA TRP A 272 -3.10 13.76 -5.20
C TRP A 272 -2.29 14.28 -4.01
N CYS A 273 -2.06 13.44 -2.99
CA CYS A 273 -1.24 13.80 -1.82
C CYS A 273 0.23 14.03 -2.20
N ILE A 274 0.80 13.22 -3.09
CA ILE A 274 2.17 13.40 -3.59
C ILE A 274 2.31 14.74 -4.32
N ASP A 275 1.35 15.09 -5.18
CA ASP A 275 1.36 16.37 -5.89
C ASP A 275 1.30 17.56 -4.92
N ARG A 276 0.52 17.44 -3.85
CA ARG A 276 0.30 18.53 -2.88
C ARG A 276 1.40 18.69 -1.83
N LYS A 277 1.93 17.60 -1.30
CA LYS A 277 2.80 17.57 -0.12
C LYS A 277 4.12 16.82 -0.34
N GLY A 278 4.28 16.16 -1.49
CA GLY A 278 5.47 15.41 -1.85
C GLY A 278 5.42 13.93 -1.44
N PRO A 279 6.35 13.11 -1.95
CA PRO A 279 6.37 11.66 -1.75
C PRO A 279 6.68 11.26 -0.30
N LEU A 280 7.48 12.05 0.43
CA LEU A 280 7.80 11.77 1.83
C LEU A 280 6.61 11.95 2.76
N PHE A 281 5.76 12.94 2.49
CA PHE A 281 4.54 13.15 3.27
C PHE A 281 3.66 11.91 3.26
N VAL A 282 3.46 11.31 2.09
CA VAL A 282 2.63 10.12 1.92
C VAL A 282 3.21 8.92 2.66
N THR A 283 4.52 8.69 2.55
CA THR A 283 5.14 7.50 3.14
C THR A 283 5.29 7.57 4.66
N MET A 284 5.23 8.76 5.25
CA MET A 284 5.18 8.93 6.72
C MET A 284 3.92 8.37 7.38
N PHE A 285 2.86 8.07 6.62
CA PHE A 285 1.64 7.48 7.18
C PHE A 285 1.68 5.95 7.24
N LYS A 286 2.64 5.29 6.59
CA LYS A 286 2.73 3.82 6.60
C LYS A 286 2.78 3.21 8.01
N PRO A 287 3.53 3.80 8.98
CA PRO A 287 3.47 3.39 10.38
C PRO A 287 2.10 3.46 11.06
N VAL A 288 1.17 4.28 10.56
CA VAL A 288 -0.20 4.34 11.12
C VAL A 288 -0.96 3.03 10.84
N GLY A 289 -0.63 2.34 9.75
CA GLY A 289 -1.26 1.08 9.36
C GLY A 289 -1.15 -0.01 10.44
N ILE A 290 0.01 -0.14 11.11
CA ILE A 290 0.16 -1.15 12.18
C ILE A 290 -0.70 -0.83 13.40
N ALA A 291 -0.84 0.46 13.75
CA ALA A 291 -1.68 0.90 14.85
C ALA A 291 -3.17 0.69 14.53
N ILE A 292 -3.59 0.97 13.29
CA ILE A 292 -4.95 0.70 12.81
C ILE A 292 -5.24 -0.81 12.86
N ALA A 293 -4.31 -1.65 12.39
CA ALA A 293 -4.44 -3.10 12.41
C ALA A 293 -4.60 -3.62 13.85
N ALA A 294 -3.77 -3.13 14.78
CA ALA A 294 -3.86 -3.49 16.19
C ALA A 294 -5.20 -3.06 16.80
N PHE A 295 -5.66 -1.83 16.52
CA PHE A 295 -6.96 -1.33 16.97
C PHE A 295 -8.13 -2.17 16.41
N MET A 296 -8.12 -2.48 15.12
CA MET A 296 -9.15 -3.32 14.49
C MET A 296 -9.15 -4.73 15.09
N SER A 297 -7.99 -5.30 15.41
CA SER A 297 -7.93 -6.62 16.07
C SER A 297 -8.62 -6.61 17.44
N VAL A 298 -8.37 -5.58 18.25
CA VAL A 298 -9.00 -5.49 19.58
C VAL A 298 -10.50 -5.29 19.48
N VAL A 299 -10.96 -4.37 18.61
CA VAL A 299 -12.38 -4.02 18.52
C VAL A 299 -13.21 -5.14 17.89
N PHE A 300 -12.72 -5.78 16.82
CA PHE A 300 -13.51 -6.76 16.06
C PHE A 300 -13.21 -8.21 16.44
N LEU A 301 -11.96 -8.54 16.82
CA LEU A 301 -11.57 -9.90 17.17
C LEU A 301 -11.52 -10.13 18.70
N GLY A 302 -11.57 -9.06 19.51
CA GLY A 302 -11.52 -9.16 20.97
C GLY A 302 -10.17 -9.60 21.51
N GLU A 303 -9.09 -9.43 20.73
CA GLU A 303 -7.74 -9.80 21.14
C GLU A 303 -7.17 -8.82 22.18
N THR A 304 -6.39 -9.35 23.12
CA THR A 304 -5.68 -8.52 24.10
C THR A 304 -4.43 -7.91 23.48
N LEU A 305 -4.34 -6.57 23.49
CA LEU A 305 -3.13 -5.83 23.13
C LEU A 305 -1.99 -6.18 24.08
N HIS A 306 -0.78 -6.31 23.53
CA HIS A 306 0.46 -6.44 24.30
C HIS A 306 1.26 -5.14 24.19
N ILE A 307 2.02 -4.76 25.22
CA ILE A 307 2.91 -3.60 25.14
C ILE A 307 3.97 -3.88 24.08
N GLY A 308 4.20 -2.96 23.14
CA GLY A 308 5.03 -3.23 21.97
C GLY A 308 4.13 -3.52 20.81
#